data_AF-A0A366WD99-F1
#
_entry.id   AF-A0A366WD99-F1
#
_cell.length_a   1.000
_cell.length_b   1.000
_cell.length_c   1.000
_cell.angle_alpha   90.00
_cell.angle_beta   90.00
_cell.angle_gamma   90.00
#
_symmetry.space_group_name_H-M   'P 1'
#
loop_
_entity.id
_entity.type
_entity.pdbx_description
1 polymer ?
#
loop_
_entity_poly.entity_id
_entity_poly.type
_entity_poly.pdbx_seq_one_letter_code
_entity_poly.pdbx_strand_id
1 'polypeptide(L)' 'IEPLVKAGKTENGTGLIISSSRGVIYASDGDDFASKAREATLKLRSDINLYRK' A
#
# COMPACT_ATOMS: atom_id res chain seq x y z
N ILE A 1 -0.23 -4.92 7.21
CA ILE A 1 -1.25 -4.84 6.14
C ILE A 1 -2.26 -5.97 6.25
N GLU A 2 -1.84 -7.24 6.38
CA GLU A 2 -2.76 -8.39 6.46
C GLU A 2 -3.88 -8.28 7.51
N PRO A 3 -3.63 -7.99 8.81
CA PRO A 3 -4.72 -7.95 9.79
C PRO A 3 -5.72 -6.84 9.48
N LEU A 4 -5.25 -5.70 8.97
CA LEU A 4 -6.07 -4.56 8.58
C LEU A 4 -6.96 -4.90 7.37
N VAL A 5 -6.40 -5.58 6.36
CA VAL A 5 -7.18 -6.01 5.19
C VAL A 5 -8.21 -7.06 5.59
N LYS A 6 -7.83 -8.06 6.41
CA LYS A 6 -8.75 -9.11 6.86
C LYS A 6 -9.89 -8.56 7.73
N ALA A 7 -9.62 -7.56 8.57
CA ALA A 7 -10.63 -6.99 9.46
C ALA A 7 -11.62 -6.03 8.76
N GLY A 8 -11.19 -5.31 7.72
CA GLY A 8 -12.00 -4.28 7.09
C GLY A 8 -12.55 -4.59 5.70
N LYS A 9 -12.14 -5.70 5.08
CA LYS A 9 -12.68 -6.09 3.77
C LYS A 9 -14.12 -6.58 3.91
N THR A 10 -14.95 -6.29 2.91
CA THR A 10 -16.24 -6.96 2.74
C THR A 10 -16.04 -8.42 2.31
N GLU A 11 -17.11 -9.22 2.33
CA GLU A 11 -17.08 -10.60 1.80
C GLU A 11 -16.56 -10.68 0.35
N ASN A 12 -16.78 -9.60 -0.43
CA ASN A 12 -16.31 -9.47 -1.81
C ASN A 12 -14.87 -8.92 -1.92
N GLY A 13 -14.14 -8.75 -0.81
CA GLY A 13 -12.76 -8.25 -0.80
C GLY A 13 -12.60 -6.75 -1.05
N THR A 14 -13.68 -5.97 -0.93
CA THR A 14 -13.72 -4.51 -1.18
C THR A 14 -13.98 -3.71 0.11
N GLY A 15 -14.36 -2.43 0.01
CA GLY A 15 -14.78 -1.62 1.17
C GLY A 15 -13.66 -0.92 1.96
N LEU A 16 -12.41 -1.12 1.56
CA LEU A 16 -11.24 -0.52 2.21
C LEU A 16 -10.58 0.56 1.35
N ILE A 17 -10.34 1.71 1.97
CA ILE A 17 -9.40 2.73 1.48
C ILE A 17 -8.23 2.77 2.46
N ILE A 18 -7.02 2.51 1.96
CA ILE A 18 -5.79 2.48 2.75
C ILE A 18 -4.89 3.61 2.25
N SER A 19 -4.61 4.57 3.12
CA SER A 19 -3.72 5.70 2.82
C SER A 19 -2.33 5.46 3.40
N SER A 20 -1.29 5.73 2.61
CA SER A 20 0.12 5.69 3.06
C SER A 20 0.87 6.89 2.49
N SER A 21 0.69 8.06 3.11
CA SER A 21 1.32 9.30 2.66
C SER A 21 2.83 9.29 2.93
N ARG A 22 3.24 9.23 4.20
CA ARG A 22 4.67 9.32 4.60
C ARG A 22 5.53 8.18 4.06
N GLY A 23 4.99 6.97 3.97
CA GLY A 23 5.72 5.82 3.44
C GLY A 23 6.05 5.93 1.95
N VAL A 24 5.32 6.78 1.21
CA VAL A 24 5.60 7.07 -0.21
C VAL A 24 6.41 8.35 -0.36
N ILE A 25 6.03 9.42 0.37
CA ILE A 25 6.68 10.74 0.31
C ILE A 25 8.13 10.70 0.81
N TYR A 26 8.43 9.84 1.79
CA TYR A 26 9.78 9.72 2.35
C TYR A 26 10.46 8.40 1.97
N ALA A 27 10.07 7.81 0.83
CA ALA A 27 10.72 6.62 0.31
C ALA A 27 12.19 6.87 -0.12
N SER A 28 12.53 8.13 -0.40
CA SER A 28 13.88 8.64 -0.55
C SER A 28 13.89 10.15 -0.36
N ASP A 29 15.04 10.70 0.03
CA ASP A 29 15.37 12.11 0.17
C ASP A 29 16.33 12.62 -0.93
N GLY A 30 16.65 11.78 -1.93
CA GLY A 30 17.57 12.10 -3.02
C GLY A 30 16.96 12.06 -4.43
N ASP A 31 17.82 12.12 -5.45
CA ASP A 31 17.43 12.18 -6.87
C ASP A 31 16.65 10.94 -7.36
N ASP A 32 16.69 9.83 -6.61
CA ASP A 32 15.94 8.61 -6.91
C ASP A 32 14.52 8.59 -6.32
N PHE A 33 14.05 9.71 -5.72
CA PHE A 33 12.72 9.85 -5.13
C PHE A 33 11.61 9.30 -6.03
N ALA A 34 11.55 9.68 -7.30
CA ALA A 34 10.48 9.24 -8.20
C ALA A 34 10.43 7.71 -8.35
N SER A 35 11.61 7.08 -8.45
CA SER A 35 11.75 5.63 -8.56
C SER A 35 11.38 4.94 -7.24
N LYS A 36 11.88 5.46 -6.10
CA LYS A 36 11.63 4.90 -4.77
C LYS A 36 10.20 5.06 -4.29
N ALA A 37 9.58 6.21 -4.55
CA ALA A 37 8.17 6.44 -4.28
C ALA A 37 7.27 5.50 -5.10
N ARG A 38 7.64 5.25 -6.36
CA ARG A 38 6.95 4.28 -7.22
C ARG A 38 7.10 2.86 -6.69
N GLU A 39 8.32 2.46 -6.33
CA GLU A 39 8.61 1.14 -5.75
C GLU A 39 7.78 0.91 -4.47
N ALA A 40 7.80 1.86 -3.54
CA ALA A 40 7.02 1.82 -2.30
C ALA A 40 5.50 1.69 -2.57
N THR A 41 4.99 2.44 -3.56
CA THR A 41 3.58 2.38 -3.95
C THR A 41 3.21 1.02 -4.54
N LEU A 42 4.03 0.47 -5.44
CA LEU A 42 3.79 -0.84 -6.04
C LEU A 42 3.86 -1.95 -4.99
N LYS A 43 4.83 -1.89 -4.09
CA LYS A 43 4.95 -2.83 -2.97
C LYS A 43 3.69 -2.81 -2.11
N LEU A 44 3.24 -1.62 -1.68
CA LEU A 44 2.04 -1.49 -0.86
C LEU A 44 0.79 -2.03 -1.59
N ARG A 45 0.64 -1.72 -2.88
CA ARG A 45 -0.47 -2.24 -3.69
C ARG A 45 -0.46 -3.77 -3.77
N SER A 46 0.71 -4.36 -4.01
CA SER A 46 0.88 -5.81 -4.06
C SER A 46 0.55 -6.46 -2.71
N ASP A 47 1.07 -5.90 -1.61
CA ASP A 47 0.79 -6.39 -0.26
C ASP A 47 -0.73 -6.32 0.05
N ILE A 48 -1.42 -5.24 -0.31
CA ILE A 48 -2.88 -5.13 -0.11
C ILE A 48 -3.62 -6.19 -0.92
N ASN A 49 -3.25 -6.37 -2.19
CA ASN A 49 -3.94 -7.30 -3.09
C ASN A 49 -3.70 -8.77 -2.71
N LEU A 50 -2.58 -9.09 -2.08
CA LEU A 50 -2.28 -10.43 -1.58
C LEU A 50 -3.33 -10.92 -0.57
N TYR A 51 -3.85 -10.02 0.27
CA TYR A 51 -4.80 -10.36 1.34
C TYR A 51 -6.26 -9.97 1.03
N ARG A 52 -6.52 -9.37 -0.14
CA ARG A 52 -7.89 -9.02 -0.57
C ARG A 52 -8.74 -10.24 -0.91
N LYS A 53 -8.13 -11.28 -1.48
CA LYS A 53 -8.80 -12.54 -1.80
C LYS A 53 -9.22 -13.27 -0.52
#